data_AF-A0A2G8SL50-F1
#
_entry.id   AF-A0A2G8SL50-F1
#
_cell.length_a   1.000
_cell.length_b   1.000
_cell.length_c   1.000
_cell.angle_alpha   90.00
_cell.angle_beta   90.00
_cell.angle_gamma   90.00
#
_symmetry.space_group_name_H-M   'P 1'
#
loop_
_entity.id
_entity.type
_entity.pdbx_description
1 polymer ?
#
loop_
_entity_poly.entity_id
_entity_poly.type
_entity_poly.pdbx_seq_one_letter_code
_entity_poly.pdbx_strand_id
1 'polypeptide(L)'
;MLYKLLRSQLAQQSDHFSALFTLKPEDPGEGMSDSNPIVLHGVVASEFDYICAYITGQFDDSVEGLAALLNLGSFLQMSRPRNYALQQLNALPAWSPFLKLHLGVRNQIDVWTQASFRHIVLHIPLEEITMKDMLCIGGPAFWAIVQAKNRILEHRRLLAFDWPEAVHGPNCRLSTACGLTWKSEWWYTFAKCILHPDNHYSATDALKEVELTDIDYMKDECKALTIRAVREDGALEQSEEIIEEALKTFLQFIDQ
;
A
#
# COMPACT_ATOMS: atom_id res chain seq x y z
N MET A 1 -32.80 13.42 3.45
CA MET A 1 -33.29 13.11 2.09
C MET A 1 -34.15 11.86 2.20
N LEU A 2 -35.25 11.74 1.44
CA LEU A 2 -36.15 10.58 1.50
C LEU A 2 -36.04 9.80 0.18
N TYR A 3 -35.76 8.50 0.29
CA TYR A 3 -35.64 7.59 -0.86
C TYR A 3 -36.86 6.68 -0.93
N LYS A 4 -37.52 6.64 -2.10
CA LYS A 4 -38.69 5.79 -2.35
C LYS A 4 -38.27 4.58 -3.17
N LEU A 5 -37.86 3.52 -2.49
CA LEU A 5 -37.37 2.27 -3.11
C LEU A 5 -38.30 1.10 -2.78
N LEU A 6 -38.38 0.12 -3.69
CA LEU A 6 -39.17 -1.09 -3.45
C LEU A 6 -38.43 -2.01 -2.46
N ARG A 7 -39.11 -2.40 -1.38
CA ARG A 7 -38.57 -3.32 -0.36
C ARG A 7 -38.04 -4.62 -0.98
N SER A 8 -38.76 -5.17 -1.96
CA SER A 8 -38.37 -6.40 -2.66
C SER A 8 -37.06 -6.25 -3.44
N GLN A 9 -36.81 -5.10 -4.06
CA GLN A 9 -35.57 -4.83 -4.78
C GLN A 9 -34.38 -4.76 -3.83
N LEU A 10 -34.53 -4.06 -2.69
CA LEU A 10 -33.48 -3.97 -1.67
C LEU A 10 -33.19 -5.34 -1.04
N ALA A 11 -34.22 -6.09 -0.66
CA ALA A 11 -34.09 -7.43 -0.08
C ALA A 11 -33.40 -8.43 -1.03
N GLN A 12 -33.65 -8.32 -2.34
CA GLN A 12 -33.03 -9.20 -3.33
C GLN A 12 -31.51 -8.94 -3.48
N GLN A 13 -31.05 -7.73 -3.15
CA GLN A 13 -29.67 -7.30 -3.39
C GLN A 13 -28.83 -7.25 -2.12
N SER A 14 -29.44 -7.37 -0.94
CA SER A 14 -28.82 -7.15 0.36
C SER A 14 -29.36 -8.13 1.39
N ASP A 15 -28.46 -8.92 1.98
CA ASP A 15 -28.81 -9.80 3.10
C ASP A 15 -29.21 -8.98 4.34
N HIS A 16 -28.59 -7.81 4.53
CA HIS A 16 -28.95 -6.85 5.58
C HIS A 16 -30.41 -6.39 5.45
N PHE A 17 -30.83 -5.90 4.28
CA PHE A 17 -32.21 -5.47 4.08
C PHE A 17 -33.20 -6.63 4.12
N SER A 18 -32.82 -7.80 3.60
CA SER A 18 -33.64 -9.02 3.69
C SER A 18 -33.93 -9.38 5.15
N ALA A 19 -32.90 -9.37 6.01
CA ALA A 19 -33.04 -9.57 7.44
C ALA A 19 -33.87 -8.46 8.10
N LEU A 20 -33.54 -7.19 7.81
CA LEU A 20 -34.23 -6.03 8.36
C LEU A 20 -35.74 -6.08 8.12
N PHE A 21 -36.18 -6.44 6.91
CA PHE A 21 -37.60 -6.51 6.57
C PHE A 21 -38.30 -7.76 7.10
N THR A 22 -37.56 -8.76 7.54
CA THR A 22 -38.12 -9.99 8.14
C THR A 22 -38.29 -9.86 9.66
N LEU A 23 -37.47 -9.02 10.30
CA LEU A 23 -37.61 -8.71 11.72
C LEU A 23 -38.91 -7.95 11.97
N LYS A 24 -39.56 -8.23 13.11
CA LYS A 24 -40.69 -7.40 13.56
C LYS A 24 -40.13 -6.05 14.01
N PRO A 25 -40.50 -4.93 13.37
CA PRO A 25 -40.03 -3.63 13.80
C PRO A 25 -40.56 -3.32 15.21
N GLU A 26 -39.76 -2.63 16.01
CA GLU A 26 -40.17 -2.17 17.35
C GLU A 26 -41.33 -1.16 17.23
N ASP A 27 -41.30 -0.33 16.18
CA ASP A 27 -42.41 0.53 15.77
C ASP A 27 -43.17 -0.12 14.59
N PRO A 28 -44.44 -0.54 14.77
CA PRO A 28 -45.23 -1.17 13.71
C PRO A 28 -45.49 -0.27 12.48
N GLY A 29 -45.15 1.03 12.52
CA GLY A 29 -45.24 1.95 11.40
C GLY A 29 -43.94 2.17 10.60
N GLU A 30 -42.80 1.65 11.04
CA GLU A 30 -41.50 2.00 10.45
C GLU A 30 -41.39 1.55 8.98
N GLY A 31 -40.95 2.47 8.12
CA GLY A 31 -40.80 2.29 6.68
C GLY A 31 -42.10 2.16 5.91
N MET A 32 -43.27 2.40 6.52
CA MET A 32 -44.58 2.25 5.88
C MET A 32 -45.12 3.55 5.28
N SER A 33 -44.58 4.71 5.68
CA SER A 33 -44.99 6.03 5.16
C SER A 33 -43.83 7.02 5.14
N ASP A 34 -44.01 8.13 4.40
CA ASP A 34 -43.05 9.25 4.39
C ASP A 34 -42.87 9.89 5.77
N SER A 35 -43.87 9.77 6.66
CA SER A 35 -43.84 10.28 8.03
C SER A 35 -43.17 9.33 9.03
N ASN A 36 -42.90 8.08 8.64
CA ASN A 36 -42.19 7.10 9.46
C ASN A 36 -41.22 6.28 8.58
N PRO A 37 -40.13 6.88 8.06
CA PRO A 37 -39.18 6.20 7.20
C PRO A 37 -38.21 5.32 7.98
N ILE A 38 -37.55 4.38 7.28
CA ILE A 38 -36.39 3.66 7.84
C ILE A 38 -35.20 4.61 7.83
N VAL A 39 -34.53 4.76 8.98
CA VAL A 39 -33.35 5.63 9.11
C VAL A 39 -32.07 4.80 9.04
N LEU A 40 -31.27 5.03 8.01
CA LEU A 40 -29.95 4.40 7.87
C LEU A 40 -28.89 5.24 8.59
N HIS A 41 -28.62 4.90 9.84
CA HIS A 41 -27.57 5.55 10.62
C HIS A 41 -26.18 5.25 10.05
N GLY A 42 -25.30 6.26 10.05
CA GLY A 42 -23.92 6.11 9.57
C GLY A 42 -23.75 6.15 8.04
N VAL A 43 -24.83 6.37 7.28
CA VAL A 43 -24.80 6.48 5.82
C VAL A 43 -25.04 7.94 5.41
N VAL A 44 -24.11 8.50 4.64
CA VAL A 44 -24.29 9.84 4.07
C VAL A 44 -25.20 9.74 2.86
N ALA A 45 -26.18 10.66 2.75
CA ALA A 45 -27.16 10.66 1.66
C ALA A 45 -26.49 10.64 0.27
N SER A 46 -25.47 11.47 0.05
CA SER A 46 -24.75 11.52 -1.22
C SER A 46 -24.01 10.22 -1.57
N GLU A 47 -23.58 9.43 -0.57
CA GLU A 47 -23.01 8.11 -0.82
C GLU A 47 -24.10 7.10 -1.19
N PHE A 48 -25.26 7.20 -0.55
CA PHE A 48 -26.41 6.34 -0.83
C PHE A 48 -27.01 6.59 -2.22
N ASP A 49 -26.88 7.81 -2.76
CA ASP A 49 -27.26 8.13 -4.13
C ASP A 49 -26.59 7.20 -5.15
N TYR A 50 -25.33 6.81 -4.92
CA TYR A 50 -24.61 5.87 -5.79
C TYR A 50 -25.19 4.45 -5.75
N ILE A 51 -25.61 3.97 -4.57
CA ILE A 51 -26.31 2.68 -4.45
C ILE A 51 -27.65 2.74 -5.19
N CYS A 52 -28.39 3.85 -5.05
CA CYS A 52 -29.65 4.04 -5.75
C CYS A 52 -29.44 4.05 -7.27
N ALA A 53 -28.47 4.83 -7.76
CA ALA A 53 -28.11 4.89 -9.17
C ALA A 53 -27.69 3.52 -9.73
N TYR A 54 -26.97 2.72 -8.95
CA TYR A 54 -26.62 1.35 -9.34
C TYR A 54 -27.83 0.44 -9.49
N ILE A 55 -28.75 0.47 -8.51
CA ILE A 55 -29.98 -0.34 -8.55
C ILE A 55 -30.89 0.08 -9.70
N THR A 56 -30.95 1.38 -10.02
CA THR A 56 -31.79 1.92 -11.10
C THR A 56 -31.13 1.88 -12.48
N GLY A 57 -29.87 1.46 -12.58
CA GLY A 57 -29.12 1.38 -13.85
C GLY A 57 -28.65 2.73 -14.38
N GLN A 58 -28.52 3.74 -13.52
CA GLN A 58 -28.09 5.10 -13.84
C GLN A 58 -26.71 5.44 -13.25
N PHE A 59 -25.96 4.42 -12.82
CA PHE A 59 -24.68 4.59 -12.16
C PHE A 59 -23.59 5.08 -13.11
N ASP A 60 -22.79 6.05 -12.65
CA ASP A 60 -21.55 6.44 -13.29
C ASP A 60 -20.36 5.68 -12.69
N ASP A 61 -19.48 5.17 -13.53
CA ASP A 61 -18.28 4.44 -13.08
C ASP A 61 -17.16 5.40 -12.62
N SER A 62 -17.52 6.52 -11.99
CA SER A 62 -16.54 7.42 -11.38
C SER A 62 -15.82 6.72 -10.22
N VAL A 63 -14.55 7.07 -9.98
CA VAL A 63 -13.77 6.50 -8.86
C VAL A 63 -14.48 6.73 -7.52
N GLU A 64 -15.11 7.89 -7.37
CA GLU A 64 -15.83 8.29 -6.17
C GLU A 64 -17.10 7.46 -5.99
N GLY A 65 -17.87 7.25 -7.06
CA GLY A 65 -19.04 6.37 -7.05
C GLY A 65 -18.66 4.91 -6.78
N LEU A 66 -17.58 4.41 -7.40
CA LEU A 66 -17.10 3.05 -7.18
C LEU A 66 -16.61 2.84 -5.74
N ALA A 67 -15.91 3.82 -5.16
CA ALA A 67 -15.49 3.79 -3.76
C ALA A 67 -16.70 3.77 -2.81
N ALA A 68 -17.72 4.59 -3.07
CA ALA A 68 -18.96 4.60 -2.31
C ALA A 68 -19.72 3.26 -2.42
N LEU A 69 -19.83 2.70 -3.63
CA LEU A 69 -20.42 1.37 -3.87
C LEU A 69 -19.67 0.27 -3.12
N LEU A 70 -18.34 0.31 -3.10
CA LEU A 70 -17.54 -0.66 -2.37
C LEU A 70 -17.81 -0.57 -0.86
N ASN A 71 -17.72 0.64 -0.29
CA ASN A 71 -17.92 0.88 1.14
C ASN A 71 -19.34 0.51 1.59
N LEU A 72 -20.36 1.05 0.92
CA LEU A 72 -21.75 0.78 1.26
C LEU A 72 -22.16 -0.65 0.90
N GLY A 73 -21.60 -1.21 -0.17
CA GLY A 73 -21.84 -2.61 -0.55
C GLY A 73 -21.30 -3.58 0.50
N SER A 74 -20.14 -3.30 1.08
CA SER A 74 -19.63 -4.07 2.22
C SER A 74 -20.49 -3.86 3.48
N PHE A 75 -20.80 -2.60 3.82
CA PHE A 75 -21.56 -2.24 5.03
C PHE A 75 -22.99 -2.81 5.03
N LEU A 76 -23.70 -2.68 3.91
CA LEU A 76 -25.08 -3.14 3.72
C LEU A 76 -25.15 -4.60 3.22
N GLN A 77 -24.03 -5.34 3.23
CA GLN A 77 -23.97 -6.74 2.79
C GLN A 77 -24.58 -6.96 1.39
N MET A 78 -24.26 -6.05 0.46
CA MET A 78 -24.69 -6.11 -0.93
C MET A 78 -23.57 -6.66 -1.82
N SER A 79 -23.56 -7.98 -2.00
CA SER A 79 -22.49 -8.69 -2.72
C SER A 79 -22.31 -8.23 -4.17
N ARG A 80 -23.40 -7.95 -4.89
CA ARG A 80 -23.38 -7.52 -6.30
C ARG A 80 -22.69 -6.15 -6.52
N PRO A 81 -23.16 -5.04 -5.93
CA PRO A 81 -22.50 -3.74 -6.09
C PRO A 81 -21.07 -3.75 -5.55
N ARG A 82 -20.80 -4.47 -4.44
CA ARG A 82 -19.45 -4.65 -3.91
C ARG A 82 -18.52 -5.31 -4.94
N ASN A 83 -18.92 -6.44 -5.50
CA ASN A 83 -18.10 -7.17 -6.47
C ASN A 83 -17.93 -6.39 -7.79
N TYR A 84 -18.98 -5.69 -8.22
CA TYR A 84 -18.91 -4.78 -9.36
C TYR A 84 -17.86 -3.69 -9.12
N ALA A 85 -17.93 -2.99 -7.99
CA ALA A 85 -16.98 -1.95 -7.65
C ALA A 85 -15.54 -2.47 -7.57
N LEU A 86 -15.32 -3.64 -6.94
CA LEU A 86 -14.02 -4.29 -6.90
C LEU A 86 -13.48 -4.59 -8.30
N GLN A 87 -14.31 -5.10 -9.20
CA GLN A 87 -13.91 -5.42 -10.56
C GLN A 87 -13.51 -4.15 -11.32
N GLN A 88 -14.34 -3.11 -11.27
CA GLN A 88 -14.06 -1.85 -11.98
C GLN A 88 -12.83 -1.14 -11.42
N LEU A 89 -12.70 -1.04 -10.09
CA LEU A 89 -11.53 -0.42 -9.45
C LEU A 89 -10.21 -1.14 -9.76
N ASN A 90 -10.24 -2.48 -9.89
CA ASN A 90 -9.07 -3.25 -10.31
C ASN A 90 -8.75 -3.09 -11.80
N ALA A 91 -9.74 -2.78 -12.63
CA ALA A 91 -9.57 -2.55 -14.06
C ALA A 91 -9.07 -1.14 -14.39
N LEU A 92 -9.10 -0.21 -13.43
CA LEU A 92 -8.58 1.15 -13.63
C LEU A 92 -7.06 1.12 -13.88
N PRO A 93 -6.56 1.77 -14.95
CA PRO A 93 -5.14 1.71 -15.33
C PRO A 93 -4.22 2.35 -14.28
N ALA A 94 -4.70 3.40 -13.61
CA ALA A 94 -4.02 4.03 -12.48
C ALA A 94 -5.04 4.78 -11.63
N TRP A 95 -4.99 4.61 -10.31
CA TRP A 95 -5.76 5.41 -9.37
C TRP A 95 -4.99 5.53 -8.05
N SER A 96 -5.38 6.52 -7.24
CA SER A 96 -4.59 6.95 -6.08
C SER A 96 -4.20 5.79 -5.16
N PRO A 97 -2.90 5.58 -4.88
CA PRO A 97 -2.47 4.53 -3.96
C PRO A 97 -2.96 4.78 -2.53
N PHE A 98 -3.15 6.06 -2.15
CA PHE A 98 -3.72 6.45 -0.87
C PHE A 98 -5.19 6.03 -0.75
N LEU A 99 -6.00 6.28 -1.79
CA LEU A 99 -7.39 5.84 -1.80
C LEU A 99 -7.49 4.32 -1.81
N LYS A 100 -6.62 3.63 -2.56
CA LYS A 100 -6.56 2.16 -2.57
C LYS A 100 -6.16 1.59 -1.21
N LEU A 101 -5.22 2.22 -0.50
CA LEU A 101 -4.88 1.86 0.88
C LEU A 101 -6.09 2.06 1.83
N HIS A 102 -6.73 3.23 1.76
CA HIS A 102 -7.91 3.54 2.56
C HIS A 102 -9.02 2.50 2.37
N LEU A 103 -9.38 2.23 1.11
CA LEU A 103 -10.42 1.26 0.78
C LEU A 103 -10.02 -0.16 1.12
N GLY A 104 -8.74 -0.51 0.94
CA GLY A 104 -8.18 -1.81 1.31
C GLY A 104 -8.35 -2.09 2.80
N VAL A 105 -7.96 -1.15 3.65
CA VAL A 105 -8.14 -1.26 5.11
C VAL A 105 -9.61 -1.31 5.47
N ARG A 106 -10.42 -0.35 4.99
CA ARG A 106 -11.84 -0.23 5.35
C ARG A 106 -12.68 -1.43 4.95
N ASN A 107 -12.35 -2.09 3.84
CA ASN A 107 -13.10 -3.22 3.29
C ASN A 107 -12.38 -4.56 3.46
N GLN A 108 -11.30 -4.62 4.25
CA GLN A 108 -10.52 -5.82 4.53
C GLN A 108 -10.03 -6.53 3.25
N ILE A 109 -9.39 -5.76 2.37
CA ILE A 109 -8.80 -6.24 1.10
C ILE A 109 -7.28 -6.22 1.25
N ASP A 110 -6.73 -7.27 1.86
CA ASP A 110 -5.30 -7.36 2.26
C ASP A 110 -4.34 -7.07 1.11
N VAL A 111 -4.64 -7.60 -0.09
CA VAL A 111 -3.80 -7.42 -1.27
C VAL A 111 -3.68 -5.94 -1.65
N TRP A 112 -4.76 -5.15 -1.51
CA TRP A 112 -4.72 -3.71 -1.76
C TRP A 112 -3.97 -2.98 -0.67
N THR A 113 -4.21 -3.33 0.58
CA THR A 113 -3.55 -2.75 1.74
C THR A 113 -2.04 -2.91 1.66
N GLN A 114 -1.55 -4.15 1.46
CA GLN A 114 -0.13 -4.46 1.36
C GLN A 114 0.53 -3.77 0.16
N ALA A 115 -0.06 -3.92 -1.03
CA ALA A 115 0.52 -3.37 -2.25
C ALA A 115 0.58 -1.84 -2.22
N SER A 116 -0.49 -1.17 -1.77
CA SER A 116 -0.52 0.29 -1.69
C SER A 116 0.40 0.84 -0.61
N PHE A 117 0.41 0.25 0.58
CA PHE A 117 1.30 0.70 1.67
C PHE A 117 2.77 0.62 1.23
N ARG A 118 3.17 -0.53 0.69
CA ARG A 118 4.51 -0.74 0.13
C ARG A 118 4.84 0.28 -0.96
N HIS A 119 3.92 0.48 -1.90
CA HIS A 119 4.13 1.42 -3.00
C HIS A 119 4.35 2.86 -2.50
N ILE A 120 3.53 3.31 -1.55
CA ILE A 120 3.66 4.65 -0.96
C ILE A 120 5.02 4.78 -0.25
N VAL A 121 5.41 3.79 0.56
CA VAL A 121 6.68 3.81 1.31
C VAL A 121 7.90 3.82 0.38
N LEU A 122 7.89 3.06 -0.71
CA LEU A 122 9.05 2.93 -1.59
C LEU A 122 9.15 3.99 -2.69
N HIS A 123 8.02 4.51 -3.19
CA HIS A 123 8.02 5.25 -4.46
C HIS A 123 7.47 6.67 -4.39
N ILE A 124 6.82 7.08 -3.30
CA ILE A 124 6.24 8.43 -3.18
C ILE A 124 7.06 9.26 -2.21
N PRO A 125 7.78 10.31 -2.63
CA PRO A 125 8.50 11.22 -1.74
C PRO A 125 7.57 11.82 -0.67
N LEU A 126 8.09 12.11 0.53
CA LEU A 126 7.28 12.69 1.61
C LEU A 126 6.74 14.06 1.23
N GLU A 127 7.51 14.82 0.45
CA GLU A 127 7.20 16.15 -0.06
C GLU A 127 6.03 16.14 -1.06
N GLU A 128 5.77 15.00 -1.70
CA GLU A 128 4.66 14.83 -2.64
C GLU A 128 3.36 14.40 -1.95
N ILE A 129 3.41 13.99 -0.68
CA ILE A 129 2.22 13.58 0.08
C ILE A 129 1.43 14.82 0.49
N THR A 130 0.24 14.98 -0.07
CA THR A 130 -0.60 16.16 0.20
C THR A 130 -1.41 15.99 1.49
N MET A 131 -1.95 17.12 2.00
CA MET A 131 -2.91 17.08 3.11
C MET A 131 -4.16 16.26 2.77
N LYS A 132 -4.60 16.27 1.50
CA LYS A 132 -5.74 15.46 1.04
C LYS A 132 -5.43 13.97 1.18
N ASP A 133 -4.22 13.55 0.83
CA ASP A 133 -3.78 12.16 0.95
C ASP A 133 -3.71 11.73 2.42
N MET A 134 -3.13 12.57 3.27
CA MET A 134 -3.08 12.34 4.72
C MET A 134 -4.49 12.20 5.33
N LEU A 135 -5.42 13.08 4.95
CA LEU A 135 -6.81 12.99 5.40
C LEU A 135 -7.52 11.74 4.89
N CYS A 136 -7.17 11.27 3.69
CA CYS A 136 -7.73 10.05 3.11
C CYS A 136 -7.32 8.80 3.91
N ILE A 137 -6.03 8.62 4.19
CA ILE A 137 -5.53 7.41 4.89
C ILE A 137 -5.61 7.51 6.42
N GLY A 138 -5.74 8.73 6.95
CA GLY A 138 -5.78 8.99 8.39
C GLY A 138 -4.39 9.09 9.04
N GLY A 139 -4.37 9.72 10.21
CA GLY A 139 -3.15 9.96 10.99
C GLY A 139 -2.32 8.70 11.30
N PRO A 140 -2.92 7.59 11.76
CA PRO A 140 -2.16 6.37 12.06
C PRO A 140 -1.43 5.78 10.85
N ALA A 141 -2.10 5.72 9.69
CA ALA A 141 -1.50 5.22 8.45
C ALA A 141 -0.34 6.11 8.00
N PHE A 142 -0.57 7.42 8.02
CA PHE A 142 0.45 8.40 7.68
C PHE A 142 1.68 8.30 8.59
N TRP A 143 1.47 8.18 9.90
CA TRP A 143 2.55 8.00 10.87
C TRP A 143 3.37 6.74 10.60
N ALA A 144 2.72 5.60 10.33
CA ALA A 144 3.39 4.35 9.99
C ALA A 144 4.23 4.48 8.71
N ILE A 145 3.73 5.17 7.68
CA ILE A 145 4.46 5.45 6.44
C ILE A 145 5.71 6.29 6.72
N VAL A 146 5.58 7.39 7.50
CA VAL A 146 6.71 8.28 7.84
C VAL A 146 7.78 7.50 8.61
N GLN A 147 7.38 6.69 9.59
CA GLN A 147 8.31 5.86 10.37
C GLN A 147 9.04 4.84 9.49
N ALA A 148 8.32 4.12 8.61
CA ALA A 148 8.92 3.18 7.69
C ALA A 148 9.94 3.85 6.76
N LYS A 149 9.58 4.99 6.15
CA LYS A 149 10.47 5.77 5.28
C LYS A 149 11.73 6.23 6.02
N ASN A 150 11.60 6.77 7.23
CA ASN A 150 12.74 7.20 8.03
C ASN A 150 13.68 6.04 8.38
N ARG A 151 13.12 4.89 8.77
CA ARG A 151 13.92 3.68 9.05
C ARG A 151 14.64 3.16 7.81
N ILE A 152 13.99 3.17 6.65
CA ILE A 152 14.63 2.79 5.36
C ILE A 152 15.76 3.77 5.01
N LEU A 153 15.55 5.08 5.17
CA LEU A 153 16.58 6.08 4.93
C LEU A 153 17.78 5.89 5.85
N GLU A 154 17.54 5.61 7.13
CA GLU A 154 18.61 5.33 8.09
C GLU A 154 19.37 4.05 7.73
N HIS A 155 18.65 2.99 7.40
CA HIS A 155 19.24 1.74 6.94
C HIS A 155 20.11 1.94 5.68
N ARG A 156 19.64 2.72 4.69
CA ARG A 156 20.43 3.07 3.51
C ARG A 156 21.71 3.84 3.86
N ARG A 157 21.64 4.75 4.84
CA ARG A 157 22.85 5.43 5.35
C ARG A 157 23.82 4.44 5.96
N LEU A 158 23.34 3.52 6.79
CA LEU A 158 24.18 2.48 7.37
C LEU A 158 24.87 1.65 6.28
N LEU A 159 24.13 1.15 5.29
CA LEU A 159 24.72 0.41 4.16
C LEU A 159 25.76 1.23 3.36
N ALA A 160 25.53 2.54 3.21
CA ALA A 160 26.47 3.42 2.51
C ALA A 160 27.76 3.66 3.30
N PHE A 161 27.66 3.79 4.62
CA PHE A 161 28.80 4.11 5.50
C PHE A 161 29.56 2.87 5.98
N ASP A 162 28.87 1.75 6.20
CA ASP A 162 29.43 0.49 6.64
C ASP A 162 29.72 -0.41 5.43
N TRP A 163 30.81 -0.09 4.72
CA TRP A 163 31.18 -0.86 3.55
C TRP A 163 31.67 -2.26 3.96
N PRO A 164 31.26 -3.32 3.24
CA PRO A 164 31.68 -4.67 3.55
C PRO A 164 33.17 -4.86 3.25
N GLU A 165 33.86 -5.70 4.03
CA GLU A 165 35.26 -6.05 3.76
C GLU A 165 35.36 -6.89 2.48
N ALA A 166 36.43 -6.64 1.69
CA ALA A 166 36.65 -7.39 0.46
C ALA A 166 37.01 -8.86 0.78
N VAL A 167 36.30 -9.79 0.14
CA VAL A 167 36.61 -11.22 0.23
C VAL A 167 37.61 -11.58 -0.85
N HIS A 168 38.74 -12.12 -0.44
CA HIS A 168 39.85 -12.43 -1.35
C HIS A 168 39.87 -13.91 -1.75
N GLY A 169 39.98 -14.14 -3.06
CA GLY A 169 40.28 -15.48 -3.59
C GLY A 169 41.70 -15.92 -3.22
N PRO A 170 41.99 -17.24 -3.29
CA PRO A 170 43.29 -17.82 -2.91
C PRO A 170 44.47 -17.27 -3.75
N ASN A 171 44.19 -16.75 -4.94
CA ASN A 171 45.19 -16.20 -5.87
C ASN A 171 45.30 -14.66 -5.81
N CYS A 172 44.73 -14.02 -4.79
CA CYS A 172 44.86 -12.58 -4.58
C CYS A 172 46.24 -12.26 -4.00
N ARG A 173 47.05 -11.52 -4.77
CA ARG A 173 48.40 -11.09 -4.34
C ARG A 173 48.47 -9.65 -3.84
N LEU A 174 47.39 -8.89 -4.03
CA LEU A 174 47.30 -7.46 -3.75
C LEU A 174 46.09 -7.19 -2.85
N SER A 175 45.99 -7.90 -1.71
CA SER A 175 44.82 -7.80 -0.81
C SER A 175 44.52 -6.37 -0.40
N THR A 176 45.55 -5.60 -0.01
CA THR A 176 45.38 -4.19 0.38
C THR A 176 44.85 -3.33 -0.77
N ALA A 177 45.43 -3.42 -1.97
CA ALA A 177 44.96 -2.64 -3.11
C ALA A 177 43.54 -3.05 -3.51
N CYS A 178 43.27 -4.36 -3.57
CA CYS A 178 41.95 -4.93 -3.84
C CYS A 178 40.88 -4.41 -2.86
N GLY A 179 41.18 -4.36 -1.56
CA GLY A 179 40.26 -3.84 -0.53
C GLY A 179 40.02 -2.34 -0.65
N LEU A 180 41.07 -1.54 -0.92
CA LEU A 180 40.92 -0.10 -1.15
C LEU A 180 40.10 0.21 -2.39
N THR A 181 40.30 -0.56 -3.47
CA THR A 181 39.52 -0.42 -4.70
C THR A 181 38.07 -0.81 -4.46
N TRP A 182 37.79 -1.94 -3.80
CA TRP A 182 36.43 -2.30 -3.41
C TRP A 182 35.74 -1.19 -2.62
N LYS A 183 36.41 -0.64 -1.60
CA LYS A 183 35.88 0.47 -0.80
C LYS A 183 35.56 1.70 -1.66
N SER A 184 36.45 2.03 -2.60
CA SER A 184 36.23 3.12 -3.55
C SER A 184 34.98 2.87 -4.39
N GLU A 185 34.86 1.70 -5.00
CA GLU A 185 33.72 1.34 -5.85
C GLU A 185 32.40 1.25 -5.08
N TRP A 186 32.43 0.75 -3.85
CA TRP A 186 31.27 0.79 -2.97
C TRP A 186 30.78 2.23 -2.77
N TRP A 187 31.68 3.16 -2.48
CA TRP A 187 31.31 4.55 -2.28
C TRP A 187 30.84 5.23 -3.57
N TYR A 188 31.58 5.06 -4.68
CA TYR A 188 31.32 5.79 -5.91
C TYR A 188 30.16 5.24 -6.75
N THR A 189 29.81 3.97 -6.56
CA THR A 189 28.72 3.30 -7.29
C THR A 189 27.56 2.98 -6.34
N PHE A 190 27.75 2.08 -5.38
CA PHE A 190 26.65 1.61 -4.51
C PHE A 190 26.05 2.74 -3.64
N ALA A 191 26.88 3.39 -2.83
CA ALA A 191 26.44 4.40 -1.87
C ALA A 191 25.77 5.59 -2.58
N LYS A 192 26.34 6.04 -3.71
CA LYS A 192 25.72 7.09 -4.53
C LYS A 192 24.35 6.67 -5.06
N CYS A 193 24.18 5.43 -5.53
CA CYS A 193 22.88 4.98 -6.01
C CYS A 193 21.80 5.03 -4.93
N ILE A 194 22.09 4.53 -3.72
CA ILE A 194 21.08 4.42 -2.65
C ILE A 194 20.84 5.73 -1.87
N LEU A 195 21.82 6.65 -1.88
CA LEU A 195 21.71 7.95 -1.20
C LEU A 195 21.22 9.09 -2.11
N HIS A 196 21.11 8.85 -3.41
CA HIS A 196 20.68 9.90 -4.33
C HIS A 196 19.20 10.28 -4.07
N PRO A 197 18.88 11.58 -3.91
CA PRO A 197 17.54 12.03 -3.53
C PRO A 197 16.47 11.67 -4.56
N ASP A 198 16.81 11.76 -5.86
CA ASP A 198 15.87 11.50 -6.95
C ASP A 198 15.88 10.04 -7.43
N ASN A 199 16.73 9.18 -6.85
CA ASN A 199 16.93 7.83 -7.36
C ASN A 199 16.30 6.80 -6.43
N HIS A 200 15.44 5.95 -6.99
CA HIS A 200 14.67 4.98 -6.22
C HIS A 200 15.33 3.60 -6.18
N TYR A 201 16.66 3.54 -6.22
CA TYR A 201 17.37 2.26 -6.23
C TYR A 201 17.11 1.52 -4.92
N SER A 202 16.72 0.25 -5.05
CA SER A 202 16.84 -0.68 -3.95
C SER A 202 18.33 -0.96 -3.70
N ALA A 203 18.66 -1.42 -2.48
CA ALA A 203 20.02 -1.86 -2.18
C ALA A 203 20.47 -2.99 -3.14
N THR A 204 19.55 -3.90 -3.48
CA THR A 204 19.77 -4.97 -4.46
C THR A 204 20.07 -4.44 -5.86
N ASP A 205 19.36 -3.42 -6.32
CA ASP A 205 19.63 -2.81 -7.64
C ASP A 205 20.95 -2.05 -7.65
N ALA A 206 21.29 -1.35 -6.56
CA ALA A 206 22.59 -0.67 -6.45
C ALA A 206 23.76 -1.67 -6.47
N LEU A 207 23.58 -2.85 -5.86
CA LEU A 207 24.60 -3.90 -5.92
C LEU A 207 24.77 -4.47 -7.34
N LYS A 208 23.71 -4.53 -8.15
CA LYS A 208 23.83 -4.94 -9.55
C LYS A 208 24.67 -3.94 -10.35
N GLU A 209 24.55 -2.64 -10.09
CA GLU A 209 25.40 -1.64 -10.74
C GLU A 209 26.89 -1.84 -10.40
N VAL A 210 27.21 -2.16 -9.14
CA VAL A 210 28.57 -2.54 -8.75
C VAL A 210 29.02 -3.80 -9.50
N GLU A 211 28.16 -4.81 -9.62
CA GLU A 211 28.45 -6.06 -10.34
C GLU A 211 28.78 -5.82 -11.82
N LEU A 212 28.12 -4.86 -12.46
CA LEU A 212 28.33 -4.50 -13.86
C LEU A 212 29.54 -3.58 -14.10
N THR A 213 29.99 -2.85 -13.08
CA THR A 213 31.11 -1.89 -13.19
C THR A 213 32.45 -2.63 -13.33
N ASP A 214 33.26 -2.33 -14.32
CA ASP A 214 34.62 -2.90 -14.41
C ASP A 214 35.54 -2.25 -13.36
N ILE A 215 36.34 -3.07 -12.66
CA ILE A 215 37.13 -2.63 -11.50
C ILE A 215 38.61 -2.98 -11.74
N ASP A 216 39.35 -2.03 -12.31
CA ASP A 216 40.75 -2.20 -12.78
C ASP A 216 41.69 -2.94 -11.79
N TYR A 217 41.53 -2.70 -10.49
CA TYR A 217 42.44 -3.19 -9.44
C TYR A 217 41.84 -4.29 -8.55
N MET A 218 40.64 -4.78 -8.87
CA MET A 218 39.99 -5.90 -8.19
C MET A 218 39.73 -7.01 -9.18
N LYS A 219 40.40 -8.15 -9.01
CA LYS A 219 40.16 -9.32 -9.87
C LYS A 219 38.71 -9.79 -9.77
N ASP A 220 38.15 -10.23 -10.89
CA ASP A 220 36.78 -10.76 -11.00
C ASP A 220 36.44 -11.79 -9.93
N GLU A 221 37.38 -12.69 -9.61
CA GLU A 221 37.19 -13.70 -8.57
C GLU A 221 36.94 -13.07 -7.19
N CYS A 222 37.75 -12.08 -6.78
CA CYS A 222 37.56 -11.39 -5.50
C CYS A 222 36.25 -10.60 -5.50
N LYS A 223 35.92 -9.96 -6.64
CA LYS A 223 34.68 -9.20 -6.80
C LYS A 223 33.46 -10.11 -6.63
N ALA A 224 33.43 -11.23 -7.33
CA ALA A 224 32.35 -12.21 -7.26
C ALA A 224 32.19 -12.79 -5.84
N LEU A 225 33.31 -13.13 -5.17
CA LEU A 225 33.28 -13.59 -3.78
C LEU A 225 32.75 -12.53 -2.83
N THR A 226 33.17 -11.28 -2.99
CA THR A 226 32.73 -10.16 -2.15
C THR A 226 31.25 -9.89 -2.35
N ILE A 227 30.78 -9.78 -3.60
CA ILE A 227 29.35 -9.57 -3.92
C ILE A 227 28.49 -10.72 -3.36
N ARG A 228 28.96 -11.97 -3.47
CA ARG A 228 28.26 -13.11 -2.88
C ARG A 228 28.16 -12.98 -1.36
N ALA A 229 29.25 -12.65 -0.67
CA ALA A 229 29.24 -12.45 0.77
C ALA A 229 28.27 -11.33 1.19
N VAL A 230 28.21 -10.23 0.44
CA VAL A 230 27.26 -9.14 0.68
C VAL A 230 25.81 -9.60 0.52
N ARG A 231 25.51 -10.44 -0.47
CA ARG A 231 24.16 -11.02 -0.65
C ARG A 231 23.81 -12.00 0.47
N GLU A 232 24.77 -12.78 0.94
CA GLU A 232 24.57 -13.79 1.98
C GLU A 232 24.39 -13.18 3.38
N ASP A 233 24.87 -11.95 3.61
CA ASP A 233 24.73 -11.23 4.89
C ASP A 233 23.28 -10.81 5.19
N GLY A 234 22.41 -10.72 4.17
CA GLY A 234 20.98 -10.41 4.33
C GLY A 234 20.66 -8.94 4.62
N ALA A 235 21.67 -8.08 4.73
CA ALA A 235 21.47 -6.67 5.02
C ALA A 235 20.71 -5.92 3.90
N LEU A 236 20.73 -6.41 2.66
CA LEU A 236 20.07 -5.72 1.53
C LEU A 236 18.54 -5.83 1.59
N GLU A 237 18.02 -6.89 2.20
CA GLU A 237 16.58 -7.18 2.29
C GLU A 237 15.88 -6.47 3.46
N GLN A 238 16.63 -5.86 4.39
CA GLN A 238 16.07 -5.28 5.62
C GLN A 238 15.02 -4.17 5.37
N SER A 239 15.08 -3.50 4.22
CA SER A 239 14.03 -2.53 3.82
C SER A 239 12.64 -3.16 3.74
N GLU A 240 12.56 -4.42 3.32
CA GLU A 240 11.29 -5.15 3.22
C GLU A 240 10.73 -5.52 4.59
N GLU A 241 11.60 -6.00 5.48
CA GLU A 241 11.23 -6.29 6.87
C GLU A 241 10.71 -5.04 7.59
N ILE A 242 11.33 -3.88 7.34
CA ILE A 242 10.86 -2.59 7.88
C ILE A 242 9.45 -2.27 7.41
N ILE A 243 9.13 -2.51 6.14
CA ILE A 243 7.80 -2.25 5.56
C ILE A 243 6.76 -3.20 6.18
N GLU A 244 7.08 -4.49 6.26
CA GLU A 244 6.20 -5.51 6.83
C GLU A 244 5.91 -5.26 8.31
N GLU A 245 6.93 -4.91 9.10
CA GLU A 245 6.77 -4.59 10.51
C GLU A 245 5.94 -3.33 10.73
N ALA A 246 6.19 -2.27 9.93
CA ALA A 246 5.43 -1.03 10.00
C ALA A 246 3.95 -1.26 9.63
N LEU A 247 3.69 -2.04 8.58
CA LEU A 247 2.35 -2.41 8.17
C LEU A 247 1.63 -3.24 9.24
N LYS A 248 2.31 -4.23 9.82
CA LYS A 248 1.76 -5.06 10.91
C LYS A 248 1.39 -4.20 12.11
N THR A 249 2.28 -3.31 12.53
CA THR A 249 2.04 -2.39 13.66
C THR A 249 0.86 -1.47 13.38
N PHE A 250 0.76 -0.97 12.15
CA PHE A 250 -0.35 -0.13 11.71
C PHE A 250 -1.70 -0.88 11.78
N LEU A 251 -1.77 -2.10 11.24
CA LEU A 251 -3.00 -2.89 11.27
C LEU A 251 -3.43 -3.24 12.70
N GLN A 252 -2.47 -3.61 13.55
CA GLN A 252 -2.72 -3.85 14.97
C GLN A 252 -3.26 -2.64 15.73
N PHE A 253 -2.94 -1.42 15.28
CA PHE A 253 -3.47 -0.20 15.87
C PHE A 253 -4.92 0.06 15.43
N ILE A 254 -5.29 -0.28 14.19
CA ILE A 254 -6.65 -0.09 13.67
C ILE A 254 -7.63 -1.10 14.27
N ASP A 255 -7.16 -2.30 14.61
CA ASP A 255 -7.99 -3.36 15.19
C ASP A 255 -8.34 -3.13 16.67
N GLN A 256 -7.86 -2.06 17.30
CA GLN A 256 -8.11 -1.68 18.71
C GLN A 256 -9.26 -0.69 18.86
#